data_AF-A0A7V3I1P1-F1
#
_entry.id   AF-A0A7V3I1P1-F1
#
_cell.length_a   1.000
_cell.length_b   1.000
_cell.length_c   1.000
_cell.angle_alpha   90.00
_cell.angle_beta   90.00
_cell.angle_gamma   90.00
#
_symmetry.space_group_name_H-M   'P 1'
#
loop_
_entity.id
_entity.type
_entity.pdbx_description
1 polymer ?
#
loop_
_entity_poly.entity_id
_entity_poly.type
_entity_poly.pdbx_seq_one_letter_code
_entity_poly.pdbx_strand_id
1 'polypeptide(L)'
;MSARHHTLSSSIASLHGDEQPVASPLTDTELTVLRRTRLFGATGTVLMAIGALGAGARPVVQDPTFGVRLLNLPSRIQTVSLTMTTTGAVMMALAWLMLGRFALGSRRMSRGDLDRTLMLWILPLLIAPPMYSKDVYSYLAQSQISLEGLDPYRVGPASGLGLSHVFTLSVPSLWRETPAPYGPLFLWIGRGISVVTGDNIVAAVLCHRIVVLIGVALIVWATPRLARRCGVAEVSALWLGAANPLLIMHLVAGIHNEALMLGLMLAGAEFALRGIDAPRLMPTSWRLDTDWEPLLMLIGGAILITLSSQVKLPSLLALGFVTVALAYRCGGTLKALLLSGAAMTALALAVMALVG
;
A
#
# COMPACT_ATOMS: atom_id res chain seq x y z
N MET A 1 31.62 -29.60 -3.75
CA MET A 1 30.80 -28.82 -4.71
C MET A 1 29.66 -29.71 -5.19
N SER A 2 28.49 -29.62 -4.56
CA SER A 2 27.30 -30.39 -4.96
C SER A 2 26.45 -29.49 -5.87
N ALA A 3 26.27 -29.91 -7.12
CA ALA A 3 25.46 -29.22 -8.11
C ALA A 3 23.98 -29.32 -7.73
N ARG A 4 23.32 -28.19 -7.51
CA ARG A 4 21.86 -28.13 -7.37
C ARG A 4 21.24 -28.21 -8.76
N HIS A 5 20.49 -29.28 -9.02
CA HIS A 5 19.65 -29.39 -10.21
C HIS A 5 18.46 -28.43 -10.09
N HIS A 6 18.44 -27.38 -10.91
CA HIS A 6 17.31 -26.46 -11.04
C HIS A 6 16.30 -27.03 -12.04
N THR A 7 15.24 -27.65 -11.54
CA THR A 7 14.04 -28.00 -12.31
C THR A 7 12.94 -26.96 -12.06
N LEU A 8 13.16 -25.74 -12.56
CA LEU A 8 12.09 -24.75 -12.75
C LEU A 8 12.11 -24.34 -14.22
N SER A 9 10.93 -24.19 -14.82
CA SER A 9 10.72 -23.75 -16.20
C SER A 9 11.68 -22.61 -16.57
N SER A 10 12.32 -22.67 -17.74
CA SER A 10 13.34 -21.71 -18.19
C SER A 10 12.87 -20.25 -18.14
N SER A 11 11.55 -20.02 -18.25
CA SER A 11 10.93 -18.70 -18.12
C SER A 11 10.84 -18.17 -16.68
N ILE A 12 10.81 -19.05 -15.67
CA ILE A 12 10.88 -18.66 -14.25
C ILE A 12 12.34 -18.53 -13.82
N ALA A 13 13.20 -19.42 -14.33
CA ALA A 13 14.64 -19.34 -14.10
C ALA A 13 15.25 -18.05 -14.67
N SER A 14 14.76 -17.53 -15.80
CA SER A 14 15.20 -16.23 -16.34
C SER A 14 14.81 -15.03 -15.46
N LEU A 15 13.73 -15.14 -14.69
CA LEU A 15 13.31 -14.11 -13.72
C LEU A 15 14.10 -14.19 -12.41
N HIS A 16 14.80 -15.29 -12.14
CA HIS A 16 15.62 -15.55 -10.94
C HIS A 16 17.12 -15.71 -11.24
N GLY A 17 17.55 -15.42 -12.46
CA GLY A 17 18.98 -15.27 -12.76
C GLY A 17 19.51 -13.97 -12.13
N ASP A 18 20.83 -13.89 -11.92
CA ASP A 18 21.49 -12.64 -11.56
C ASP A 18 21.30 -11.62 -12.69
N GLU A 19 20.15 -10.95 -12.71
CA GLU A 19 19.89 -9.85 -13.63
C GLU A 19 20.90 -8.76 -13.28
N GLN A 20 21.88 -8.55 -14.18
CA GLN A 20 22.80 -7.43 -14.07
C GLN A 20 21.96 -6.15 -13.87
N PRO A 21 22.13 -5.44 -12.74
CA PRO A 21 21.27 -4.31 -12.38
C PRO A 21 21.34 -3.14 -13.38
N VAL A 22 22.28 -3.18 -14.32
CA VAL A 22 22.48 -2.20 -15.38
C VAL A 22 22.17 -2.85 -16.73
N ALA A 23 20.90 -2.86 -17.10
CA ALA A 23 20.49 -3.06 -18.49
C ALA A 23 21.01 -1.90 -19.36
N SER A 24 21.24 -2.15 -20.65
CA SER A 24 21.63 -1.09 -21.58
C SER A 24 20.57 0.02 -21.60
N PRO A 25 20.96 1.31 -21.73
CA PRO A 25 20.00 2.40 -21.78
C PRO A 25 19.09 2.27 -23.01
N LEU A 26 17.88 2.81 -22.89
CA LEU A 26 16.93 2.88 -24.00
C LEU A 26 17.47 3.77 -25.14
N THR A 27 17.15 3.41 -26.37
CA THR A 27 17.44 4.26 -27.55
C THR A 27 16.49 5.47 -27.60
N ASP A 28 16.80 6.49 -28.38
CA ASP A 28 15.94 7.69 -28.53
C ASP A 28 14.53 7.34 -29.04
N THR A 29 14.43 6.33 -29.91
CA THR A 29 13.14 5.83 -30.41
C THR A 29 12.36 5.12 -29.30
N GLU A 30 13.02 4.28 -28.49
CA GLU A 30 12.42 3.61 -27.33
C GLU A 30 11.97 4.62 -26.27
N LEU A 31 12.76 5.67 -26.00
CA LEU A 31 12.39 6.77 -25.09
C LEU A 31 11.15 7.53 -25.58
N THR A 32 11.02 7.75 -26.89
CA THR A 32 9.84 8.38 -27.48
C THR A 32 8.59 7.52 -27.29
N VAL A 33 8.71 6.20 -27.51
CA VAL A 33 7.60 5.27 -27.28
C VAL A 33 7.23 5.21 -25.79
N LEU A 34 8.22 5.14 -24.90
CA LEU A 34 8.01 5.19 -23.45
C LEU A 34 7.24 6.44 -23.03
N ARG A 35 7.61 7.61 -23.55
CA ARG A 35 6.91 8.87 -23.28
C ARG A 35 5.46 8.83 -23.75
N ARG A 36 5.19 8.29 -24.95
CA ARG A 36 3.83 8.13 -25.48
C ARG A 36 3.00 7.17 -24.63
N THR A 37 3.57 6.04 -24.22
CA THR A 37 2.92 5.08 -23.30
C THR A 37 2.59 5.72 -21.96
N ARG A 38 3.53 6.48 -21.39
CA ARG A 38 3.33 7.24 -20.15
C ARG A 38 2.15 8.23 -20.28
N LEU A 39 2.13 9.02 -21.36
CA LEU A 39 1.05 9.98 -21.61
C LEU A 39 -0.30 9.29 -21.86
N PHE A 40 -0.31 8.17 -22.58
CA PHE A 40 -1.53 7.39 -22.82
C PHE A 40 -2.16 6.90 -21.51
N GLY A 41 -1.35 6.35 -20.60
CA GLY A 41 -1.83 5.98 -19.25
C GLY A 41 -2.30 7.18 -18.44
N ALA A 42 -1.59 8.32 -18.54
CA ALA A 42 -1.97 9.56 -17.86
C ALA A 42 -3.32 10.09 -18.34
N THR A 43 -3.57 10.07 -19.65
CA THR A 43 -4.89 10.40 -20.23
C THR A 43 -5.96 9.48 -19.66
N GLY A 44 -5.67 8.18 -19.50
CA GLY A 44 -6.58 7.24 -18.83
C GLY A 44 -6.92 7.67 -17.40
N THR A 45 -5.93 8.06 -16.61
CA THR A 45 -6.14 8.53 -15.23
C THR A 45 -6.89 9.87 -15.13
N VAL A 46 -6.72 10.76 -16.13
CA VAL A 46 -7.51 12.00 -16.24
C VAL A 46 -8.96 11.68 -16.57
N LEU A 47 -9.22 10.78 -17.52
CA LEU A 47 -10.59 10.33 -17.84
C LEU A 47 -11.27 9.69 -16.63
N MET A 48 -10.53 8.89 -15.85
CA MET A 48 -10.98 8.34 -14.58
C MET A 48 -11.34 9.45 -13.59
N ALA A 49 -10.47 10.44 -13.39
CA ALA A 49 -10.71 11.54 -12.46
C ALA A 49 -11.94 12.38 -12.83
N ILE A 50 -12.16 12.64 -14.12
CA ILE A 50 -13.35 13.35 -14.61
C ILE A 50 -14.60 12.48 -14.43
N GLY A 51 -14.52 11.20 -14.81
CA GLY A 51 -15.62 10.24 -14.63
C GLY A 51 -16.01 10.04 -13.17
N ALA A 52 -15.05 10.14 -12.24
CA ALA A 52 -15.28 10.04 -10.81
C ALA A 52 -16.19 11.16 -10.25
N LEU A 53 -16.30 12.31 -10.92
CA LEU A 53 -17.24 13.36 -10.54
C LEU A 53 -18.71 12.90 -10.65
N GLY A 54 -19.00 11.90 -11.49
CA GLY A 54 -20.33 11.32 -11.61
C GLY A 54 -20.44 9.89 -11.06
N ALA A 55 -19.45 9.04 -11.32
CA ALA A 55 -19.46 7.62 -10.97
C ALA A 55 -18.68 7.29 -9.69
N GLY A 56 -17.96 8.26 -9.10
CA GLY A 56 -17.20 8.08 -7.87
C GLY A 56 -18.08 7.95 -6.63
N ALA A 57 -17.51 7.40 -5.58
CA ALA A 57 -18.08 7.27 -4.25
C ALA A 57 -18.08 8.62 -3.52
N ARG A 58 -18.92 9.54 -3.98
CA ARG A 58 -19.13 10.86 -3.36
C ARG A 58 -19.98 10.76 -2.09
N PRO A 59 -19.77 11.63 -1.10
CA PRO A 59 -20.53 11.57 0.15
C PRO A 59 -21.98 12.00 -0.09
N VAL A 60 -22.89 11.48 0.72
CA VAL A 60 -24.34 11.81 0.60
C VAL A 60 -24.61 13.26 0.99
N VAL A 61 -23.85 13.77 1.96
CA VAL A 61 -23.91 15.15 2.45
C VAL A 61 -22.51 15.76 2.32
N GLN A 62 -22.41 17.08 2.22
CA GLN A 62 -21.12 17.80 2.06
C GLN A 62 -20.35 17.42 0.78
N ASP A 63 -21.03 16.95 -0.28
CA ASP A 63 -20.39 16.78 -1.60
C ASP A 63 -19.99 18.15 -2.16
N PRO A 64 -18.68 18.45 -2.30
CA PRO A 64 -18.21 19.76 -2.73
C PRO A 64 -18.55 20.05 -4.21
N THR A 65 -18.90 19.03 -4.99
CA THR A 65 -19.30 19.17 -6.39
C THR A 65 -20.79 19.47 -6.53
N PHE A 66 -21.59 19.22 -5.49
CA PHE A 66 -23.03 19.43 -5.53
C PHE A 66 -23.37 20.92 -5.66
N GLY A 67 -24.26 21.26 -6.60
CA GLY A 67 -24.64 22.66 -6.89
C GLY A 67 -23.67 23.44 -7.79
N VAL A 68 -22.46 22.94 -8.04
CA VAL A 68 -21.50 23.58 -8.96
C VAL A 68 -21.80 23.18 -10.41
N ARG A 69 -22.18 24.11 -11.28
CA ARG A 69 -22.73 23.83 -12.63
C ARG A 69 -21.92 22.81 -13.44
N LEU A 70 -20.62 23.08 -13.65
CA LEU A 70 -19.79 22.24 -14.52
C LEU A 70 -19.36 20.94 -13.82
N LEU A 71 -19.02 21.00 -12.52
CA LEU A 71 -18.55 19.84 -11.76
C LEU A 71 -19.67 18.86 -11.41
N ASN A 72 -20.91 19.32 -11.35
CA ASN A 72 -22.10 18.49 -11.10
C ASN A 72 -22.72 17.94 -12.40
N LEU A 73 -22.26 18.35 -13.59
CA LEU A 73 -22.80 17.82 -14.84
C LEU A 73 -22.57 16.30 -14.98
N PRO A 74 -21.37 15.75 -14.67
CA PRO A 74 -21.12 14.30 -14.74
C PRO A 74 -22.05 13.46 -13.85
N SER A 75 -22.52 14.01 -12.71
CA SER A 75 -23.46 13.31 -11.81
C SER A 75 -24.83 13.09 -12.42
N ARG A 76 -25.24 13.94 -13.37
CA ARG A 76 -26.53 13.87 -14.07
C ARG A 76 -26.48 12.94 -15.28
N ILE A 77 -25.28 12.54 -15.71
CA ILE A 77 -25.06 11.72 -16.90
C ILE A 77 -24.23 10.49 -16.50
N GLN A 78 -24.78 9.67 -15.60
CA GLN A 78 -24.07 8.57 -14.95
C GLN A 78 -23.46 7.58 -15.96
N THR A 79 -24.15 7.28 -17.06
CA THR A 79 -23.64 6.40 -18.12
C THR A 79 -22.34 6.93 -18.72
N VAL A 80 -22.27 8.23 -19.04
CA VAL A 80 -21.05 8.85 -19.59
C VAL A 80 -19.92 8.81 -18.57
N SER A 81 -20.22 9.14 -17.30
CA SER A 81 -19.24 9.08 -16.20
C SER A 81 -18.67 7.68 -16.00
N LEU A 82 -19.51 6.65 -16.08
CA LEU A 82 -19.10 5.25 -15.99
C LEU A 82 -18.26 4.85 -17.21
N THR A 83 -18.68 5.23 -18.42
CA THR A 83 -17.90 4.97 -19.64
C THR A 83 -16.52 5.62 -19.56
N MET A 84 -16.43 6.90 -19.18
CA MET A 84 -15.14 7.59 -19.01
C MET A 84 -14.25 6.89 -17.98
N THR A 85 -14.82 6.51 -16.84
CA THR A 85 -14.09 5.80 -15.76
C THR A 85 -13.56 4.46 -16.24
N THR A 86 -14.40 3.65 -16.88
CA THR A 86 -14.03 2.31 -17.37
C THR A 86 -13.03 2.40 -18.53
N THR A 87 -13.25 3.30 -19.50
CA THR A 87 -12.30 3.52 -20.61
C THR A 87 -10.94 3.98 -20.07
N GLY A 88 -10.92 4.90 -19.11
CA GLY A 88 -9.68 5.36 -18.50
C GLY A 88 -8.94 4.23 -17.75
N ALA A 89 -9.67 3.38 -17.02
CA ALA A 89 -9.10 2.20 -16.36
C ALA A 89 -8.49 1.20 -17.37
N VAL A 90 -9.18 0.93 -18.48
CA VAL A 90 -8.66 0.07 -19.57
C VAL A 90 -7.43 0.69 -20.20
N MET A 91 -7.43 2.01 -20.48
CA MET A 91 -6.27 2.71 -21.02
C MET A 91 -5.06 2.61 -20.09
N MET A 92 -5.24 2.80 -18.79
CA MET A 92 -4.17 2.67 -17.80
C MET A 92 -3.64 1.23 -17.73
N ALA A 93 -4.51 0.23 -17.73
CA ALA A 93 -4.10 -1.18 -17.75
C ALA A 93 -3.32 -1.55 -19.01
N LEU A 94 -3.77 -1.10 -20.18
CA LEU A 94 -3.04 -1.28 -21.44
C LEU A 94 -1.70 -0.54 -21.43
N ALA A 95 -1.65 0.69 -20.91
CA ALA A 95 -0.40 1.44 -20.76
C ALA A 95 0.59 0.68 -19.85
N TRP A 96 0.11 0.10 -18.76
CA TRP A 96 0.92 -0.72 -17.86
C TRP A 96 1.46 -1.98 -18.54
N LEU A 97 0.64 -2.69 -19.31
CA LEU A 97 1.11 -3.84 -20.11
C LEU A 97 2.16 -3.40 -21.14
N MET A 98 1.94 -2.27 -21.81
CA MET A 98 2.90 -1.71 -22.77
C MET A 98 4.23 -1.30 -22.11
N LEU A 99 4.22 -0.84 -20.86
CA LEU A 99 5.43 -0.53 -20.08
C LEU A 99 6.27 -1.77 -19.78
N GLY A 100 5.66 -2.97 -19.74
CA GLY A 100 6.37 -4.22 -19.45
C GLY A 100 7.55 -4.48 -20.38
N ARG A 101 7.46 -4.06 -21.66
CA ARG A 101 8.56 -4.18 -22.62
C ARG A 101 9.82 -3.43 -22.20
N PHE A 102 9.66 -2.34 -21.45
CA PHE A 102 10.73 -1.47 -20.94
C PHE A 102 11.12 -1.83 -19.50
N ALA A 103 10.43 -2.77 -18.87
CA ALA A 103 10.75 -3.28 -17.54
C ALA A 103 11.52 -4.60 -17.62
N LEU A 104 11.14 -5.51 -18.51
CA LEU A 104 11.67 -6.88 -18.58
C LEU A 104 12.81 -7.08 -19.60
N GLY A 105 12.99 -6.17 -20.57
CA GLY A 105 13.93 -6.34 -21.69
C GLY A 105 15.42 -6.19 -21.34
N SER A 106 16.30 -6.44 -22.32
CA SER A 106 17.75 -6.21 -22.22
C SER A 106 18.13 -4.72 -22.16
N ARG A 107 17.23 -3.86 -22.66
CA ARG A 107 17.22 -2.42 -22.42
C ARG A 107 16.04 -2.07 -21.53
N ARG A 108 16.28 -1.35 -20.43
CA ARG A 108 15.26 -1.04 -19.43
C ARG A 108 15.14 0.46 -19.20
N MET A 109 13.94 0.90 -18.84
CA MET A 109 13.72 2.27 -18.38
C MET A 109 14.48 2.51 -17.08
N SER A 110 14.87 3.76 -16.84
CA SER A 110 15.50 4.14 -15.58
C SER A 110 14.48 4.13 -14.43
N ARG A 111 14.96 4.03 -13.19
CA ARG A 111 14.12 4.25 -11.99
C ARG A 111 13.42 5.61 -12.04
N GLY A 112 14.14 6.66 -12.41
CA GLY A 112 13.56 8.00 -12.54
C GLY A 112 12.46 8.08 -13.61
N ASP A 113 12.53 7.29 -14.68
CA ASP A 113 11.45 7.22 -15.66
C ASP A 113 10.19 6.56 -15.11
N LEU A 114 10.35 5.49 -14.34
CA LEU A 114 9.22 4.82 -13.70
C LEU A 114 8.58 5.72 -12.63
N ASP A 115 9.39 6.43 -11.84
CA ASP A 115 8.92 7.36 -10.82
C ASP A 115 8.11 8.50 -11.42
N ARG A 116 8.59 9.08 -12.53
CA ARG A 116 7.84 10.10 -13.28
C ARG A 116 6.52 9.55 -13.84
N THR A 117 6.51 8.31 -14.30
CA THR A 117 5.28 7.64 -14.77
C THR A 117 4.29 7.46 -13.62
N LEU A 118 4.74 6.93 -12.49
CA LEU A 118 3.94 6.75 -11.28
C LEU A 118 3.33 8.07 -10.81
N MET A 119 4.15 9.11 -10.67
CA MET A 119 3.69 10.43 -10.24
C MET A 119 2.65 11.00 -11.22
N LEU A 120 2.90 10.89 -12.52
CA LEU A 120 1.98 11.40 -13.53
C LEU A 120 0.63 10.66 -13.54
N TRP A 121 0.62 9.35 -13.29
CA TRP A 121 -0.61 8.55 -13.24
C TRP A 121 -1.38 8.74 -11.94
N ILE A 122 -0.68 8.92 -10.83
CA ILE A 122 -1.31 9.13 -9.52
C ILE A 122 -1.91 10.53 -9.39
N LEU A 123 -1.23 11.56 -9.92
CA LEU A 123 -1.57 12.97 -9.68
C LEU A 123 -3.04 13.33 -10.00
N PRO A 124 -3.64 12.94 -11.15
CA PRO A 124 -5.03 13.24 -11.43
C PRO A 124 -6.00 12.60 -10.44
N LEU A 125 -5.66 11.44 -9.90
CA LEU A 125 -6.50 10.67 -8.98
C LEU A 125 -6.45 11.24 -7.56
N LEU A 126 -5.42 12.01 -7.20
CA LEU A 126 -5.29 12.65 -5.88
C LEU A 126 -6.37 13.70 -5.61
N ILE A 127 -6.91 14.30 -6.66
CA ILE A 127 -7.95 15.33 -6.59
C ILE A 127 -9.34 14.78 -6.94
N ALA A 128 -9.42 13.54 -7.42
CA ALA A 128 -10.68 12.89 -7.76
C ALA A 128 -11.45 12.50 -6.48
N PRO A 129 -12.80 12.42 -6.54
CA PRO A 129 -13.57 11.72 -5.53
C PRO A 129 -13.09 10.27 -5.35
N PRO A 130 -13.27 9.64 -4.17
CA PRO A 130 -12.97 8.23 -3.99
C PRO A 130 -13.64 7.39 -5.07
N MET A 131 -12.94 6.39 -5.60
CA MET A 131 -13.40 5.58 -6.74
C MET A 131 -13.60 4.12 -6.34
N TYR A 132 -14.51 3.43 -7.04
CA TYR A 132 -14.78 1.99 -6.96
C TYR A 132 -15.36 1.45 -5.65
N SER A 133 -15.02 2.03 -4.49
CA SER A 133 -15.53 1.64 -3.18
C SER A 133 -15.94 2.85 -2.33
N LYS A 134 -16.84 2.60 -1.37
CA LYS A 134 -17.31 3.54 -0.35
C LYS A 134 -16.69 3.26 1.03
N ASP A 135 -15.70 2.37 1.11
CA ASP A 135 -15.13 1.91 2.40
C ASP A 135 -14.54 3.03 3.24
N VAL A 136 -14.03 4.10 2.61
CA VAL A 136 -13.53 5.28 3.35
C VAL A 136 -14.58 5.84 4.31
N TYR A 137 -15.87 5.81 3.95
CA TYR A 137 -16.95 6.27 4.83
C TYR A 137 -17.18 5.34 6.02
N SER A 138 -16.97 4.03 5.84
CA SER A 138 -16.96 3.07 6.95
C SER A 138 -15.79 3.35 7.89
N TYR A 139 -14.61 3.71 7.36
CA TYR A 139 -13.46 4.08 8.19
C TYR A 139 -13.78 5.31 9.05
N LEU A 140 -14.38 6.34 8.45
CA LEU A 140 -14.78 7.55 9.17
C LEU A 140 -15.79 7.25 10.28
N ALA A 141 -16.85 6.49 9.96
CA ALA A 141 -17.87 6.16 10.95
C ALA A 141 -17.29 5.31 12.11
N GLN A 142 -16.49 4.30 11.83
CA GLN A 142 -15.87 3.46 12.87
C GLN A 142 -14.86 4.23 13.72
N SER A 143 -14.15 5.18 13.11
CA SER A 143 -13.24 6.09 13.82
C SER A 143 -13.99 7.04 14.75
N GLN A 144 -15.14 7.55 14.30
CA GLN A 144 -16.01 8.40 15.12
C GLN A 144 -16.60 7.62 16.30
N ILE A 145 -17.03 6.36 16.10
CA ILE A 145 -17.48 5.48 17.19
C ILE A 145 -16.39 5.37 18.27
N SER A 146 -15.13 5.15 17.86
CA SER A 146 -13.99 5.10 18.78
C SER A 146 -13.74 6.43 19.48
N LEU A 147 -13.96 7.56 18.80
CA LEU A 147 -13.84 8.89 19.40
C LEU A 147 -14.88 9.14 20.50
N GLU A 148 -16.12 8.68 20.29
CA GLU A 148 -17.23 8.78 21.24
C GLU A 148 -17.10 7.84 22.45
N GLY A 149 -16.03 7.04 22.51
CA GLY A 149 -15.75 6.13 23.62
C GLY A 149 -16.52 4.80 23.53
N LEU A 150 -17.21 4.56 22.42
CA LEU A 150 -17.84 3.28 22.12
C LEU A 150 -16.82 2.30 21.54
N ASP A 151 -17.09 1.00 21.68
CA ASP A 151 -16.24 -0.07 21.14
C ASP A 151 -16.66 -0.40 19.69
N PRO A 152 -15.87 0.01 18.68
CA PRO A 152 -16.19 -0.24 17.27
C PRO A 152 -16.11 -1.72 16.89
N TYR A 153 -15.61 -2.59 17.77
CA TYR A 153 -15.65 -4.04 17.59
C TYR A 153 -16.96 -4.67 18.07
N ARG A 154 -17.80 -3.91 18.78
CA ARG A 154 -19.11 -4.37 19.28
C ARG A 154 -20.29 -3.75 18.55
N VAL A 155 -20.14 -2.51 18.08
CA VAL A 155 -21.22 -1.77 17.42
C VAL A 155 -20.82 -1.34 16.01
N GLY A 156 -21.80 -1.36 15.10
CA GLY A 156 -21.65 -0.82 13.75
C GLY A 156 -22.04 0.66 13.68
N PRO A 157 -21.80 1.34 12.55
CA PRO A 157 -22.17 2.76 12.35
C PRO A 157 -23.61 3.14 12.72
N ALA A 158 -24.60 2.31 12.40
CA ALA A 158 -26.00 2.59 12.68
C ALA A 158 -26.34 2.44 14.17
N SER A 159 -25.86 1.39 14.83
CA SER A 159 -26.08 1.15 16.25
C SER A 159 -25.22 2.05 17.15
N GLY A 160 -24.02 2.42 16.71
CA GLY A 160 -23.10 3.27 17.45
C GLY A 160 -23.40 4.77 17.33
N LEU A 161 -23.58 5.28 16.10
CA LEU A 161 -23.77 6.71 15.85
C LEU A 161 -25.22 7.11 15.52
N GLY A 162 -26.05 6.14 15.15
CA GLY A 162 -27.38 6.39 14.59
C GLY A 162 -27.39 6.56 13.07
N LEU A 163 -28.55 6.27 12.46
CA LEU A 163 -28.75 6.36 11.01
C LEU A 163 -28.76 7.78 10.46
N SER A 164 -29.01 8.79 11.31
CA SER A 164 -29.01 10.20 10.96
C SER A 164 -27.62 10.85 11.03
N HIS A 165 -26.61 10.15 11.56
CA HIS A 165 -25.27 10.70 11.71
C HIS A 165 -24.62 10.97 10.35
N VAL A 166 -23.90 12.09 10.23
CA VAL A 166 -23.30 12.58 8.98
C VAL A 166 -22.41 11.54 8.29
N PHE A 167 -21.63 10.78 9.07
CA PHE A 167 -20.80 9.69 8.55
C PHE A 167 -21.61 8.45 8.16
N THR A 168 -22.58 8.04 8.98
CA THR A 168 -23.40 6.84 8.73
C THR A 168 -24.21 6.93 7.44
N LEU A 169 -24.66 8.13 7.06
CA LEU A 169 -25.40 8.36 5.81
C LEU A 169 -24.64 7.89 4.57
N SER A 170 -23.32 8.06 4.55
CA SER A 170 -22.46 7.71 3.41
C SER A 170 -21.94 6.27 3.44
N VAL A 171 -22.11 5.57 4.56
CA VAL A 171 -21.77 4.14 4.70
C VAL A 171 -22.72 3.29 3.85
N PRO A 172 -22.19 2.33 3.05
CA PRO A 172 -23.02 1.37 2.32
C PRO A 172 -23.98 0.62 3.25
N SER A 173 -25.22 0.41 2.82
CA SER A 173 -26.26 -0.23 3.65
C SER A 173 -25.83 -1.56 4.26
N LEU A 174 -25.09 -2.38 3.49
CA LEU A 174 -24.55 -3.67 3.94
C LEU A 174 -23.62 -3.55 5.16
N TRP A 175 -22.90 -2.44 5.29
CA TRP A 175 -21.87 -2.24 6.32
C TRP A 175 -22.34 -1.41 7.52
N ARG A 176 -23.57 -0.89 7.51
CA ARG A 176 -24.06 0.01 8.57
C ARG A 176 -24.23 -0.68 9.91
N GLU A 177 -24.54 -1.97 9.93
CA GLU A 177 -24.68 -2.76 11.16
C GLU A 177 -23.44 -3.59 11.49
N THR A 178 -22.39 -3.50 10.68
CA THR A 178 -21.20 -4.34 10.81
C THR A 178 -20.16 -3.65 11.68
N PRO A 179 -19.68 -4.30 12.75
CA PRO A 179 -18.53 -3.83 13.52
C PRO A 179 -17.25 -3.74 12.68
N ALA A 180 -16.25 -3.02 13.19
CA ALA A 180 -14.99 -2.80 12.50
C ALA A 180 -14.19 -4.10 12.32
N PRO A 181 -13.79 -4.45 11.08
CA PRO A 181 -12.88 -5.57 10.81
C PRO A 181 -11.40 -5.16 10.82
N TYR A 182 -11.08 -3.91 11.20
CA TYR A 182 -9.74 -3.34 11.12
C TYR A 182 -9.01 -3.41 12.45
N GLY A 183 -7.69 -3.53 12.42
CA GLY A 183 -6.91 -3.60 13.65
C GLY A 183 -6.85 -2.26 14.41
N PRO A 184 -6.40 -2.28 15.68
CA PRO A 184 -6.48 -1.13 16.58
C PRO A 184 -5.64 0.07 16.11
N LEU A 185 -4.48 -0.15 15.47
CA LEU A 185 -3.66 0.95 14.96
C LEU A 185 -4.41 1.80 13.92
N PHE A 186 -5.16 1.14 13.02
CA PHE A 186 -5.91 1.86 12.02
C PHE A 186 -7.04 2.70 12.64
N LEU A 187 -7.71 2.15 13.66
CA LEU A 187 -8.74 2.87 14.41
C LEU A 187 -8.14 4.03 15.21
N TRP A 188 -6.95 3.89 15.78
CA TRP A 188 -6.24 4.97 16.46
C TRP A 188 -5.90 6.13 15.53
N ILE A 189 -5.36 5.81 14.35
CA ILE A 189 -5.09 6.82 13.32
C ILE A 189 -6.39 7.51 12.91
N GLY A 190 -7.44 6.73 12.64
CA GLY A 190 -8.74 7.25 12.25
C GLY A 190 -9.41 8.11 13.33
N ARG A 191 -9.30 7.72 14.61
CA ARG A 191 -9.74 8.53 15.75
C ARG A 191 -9.00 9.86 15.80
N GLY A 192 -7.68 9.85 15.61
CA GLY A 192 -6.87 11.07 15.51
C GLY A 192 -7.32 11.97 14.35
N ILE A 193 -7.65 11.39 13.19
CA ILE A 193 -8.23 12.13 12.06
C ILE A 193 -9.57 12.76 12.49
N SER A 194 -10.46 11.99 13.12
CA SER A 194 -11.77 12.47 13.56
C SER A 194 -11.67 13.61 14.59
N VAL A 195 -10.68 13.57 15.49
CA VAL A 195 -10.38 14.68 16.41
C VAL A 195 -10.01 15.96 15.65
N VAL A 196 -9.20 15.85 14.61
CA VAL A 196 -8.70 17.01 13.85
C VAL A 196 -9.76 17.58 12.91
N THR A 197 -10.58 16.72 12.30
CA THR A 197 -11.52 17.12 11.25
C THR A 197 -12.94 17.37 11.75
N GLY A 198 -13.28 16.85 12.93
CA GLY A 198 -14.68 16.77 13.39
C GLY A 198 -15.56 16.12 12.32
N ASP A 199 -16.75 16.68 12.12
CA ASP A 199 -17.78 16.20 11.19
C ASP A 199 -17.55 16.58 9.71
N ASN A 200 -16.37 17.12 9.37
CA ASN A 200 -16.05 17.49 7.99
C ASN A 200 -15.61 16.25 7.18
N ILE A 201 -16.52 15.70 6.37
CA ILE A 201 -16.28 14.47 5.59
C ILE A 201 -15.13 14.67 4.61
N VAL A 202 -15.09 15.81 3.91
CA VAL A 202 -14.09 16.06 2.87
C VAL A 202 -12.70 16.14 3.47
N ALA A 203 -12.54 16.87 4.57
CA ALA A 203 -11.26 16.96 5.28
C ALA A 203 -10.81 15.58 5.79
N ALA A 204 -11.72 14.79 6.37
CA ALA A 204 -11.40 13.46 6.87
C ALA A 204 -10.98 12.48 5.76
N VAL A 205 -11.67 12.51 4.61
CA VAL A 205 -11.30 11.74 3.41
C VAL A 205 -9.90 12.15 2.92
N LEU A 206 -9.58 13.44 2.90
CA LEU A 206 -8.26 13.92 2.51
C LEU A 206 -7.16 13.47 3.49
N CYS A 207 -7.44 13.46 4.79
CA CYS A 207 -6.51 12.91 5.80
C CYS A 207 -6.26 11.41 5.59
N HIS A 208 -7.30 10.61 5.34
CA HIS A 208 -7.13 9.19 5.00
C HIS A 208 -6.35 9.00 3.70
N ARG A 209 -6.52 9.89 2.72
CA ARG A 209 -5.72 9.89 1.49
C ARG A 209 -4.23 10.10 1.79
N ILE A 210 -3.87 11.00 2.71
CA ILE A 210 -2.47 11.16 3.15
C ILE A 210 -1.93 9.86 3.76
N VAL A 211 -2.69 9.19 4.62
CA VAL A 211 -2.31 7.91 5.23
C VAL A 211 -2.02 6.84 4.17
N VAL A 212 -2.89 6.74 3.17
CA VAL A 212 -2.72 5.84 2.02
C VAL A 212 -1.46 6.18 1.23
N LEU A 213 -1.21 7.47 0.95
CA LEU A 213 -0.03 7.91 0.21
C LEU A 213 1.27 7.64 0.97
N ILE A 214 1.28 7.75 2.30
CA ILE A 214 2.42 7.31 3.14
C ILE A 214 2.66 5.81 2.93
N GLY A 215 1.61 4.98 2.98
CA GLY A 215 1.70 3.56 2.70
C GLY A 215 2.27 3.25 1.30
N VAL A 216 1.79 3.93 0.27
CA VAL A 216 2.30 3.79 -1.11
C VAL A 216 3.75 4.24 -1.23
N ALA A 217 4.15 5.32 -0.56
CA ALA A 217 5.54 5.77 -0.54
C ALA A 217 6.47 4.72 0.11
N LEU A 218 6.02 4.07 1.19
CA LEU A 218 6.74 2.97 1.81
C LEU A 218 6.86 1.75 0.87
N ILE A 219 5.79 1.40 0.13
CA ILE A 219 5.84 0.36 -0.91
C ILE A 219 6.89 0.71 -1.97
N VAL A 220 6.81 1.91 -2.54
CA VAL A 220 7.76 2.40 -3.57
C VAL A 220 9.20 2.41 -3.05
N TRP A 221 9.41 2.66 -1.76
CA TRP A 221 10.72 2.62 -1.13
C TRP A 221 11.22 1.18 -0.88
N ALA A 222 10.38 0.30 -0.33
CA ALA A 222 10.77 -1.03 0.13
C ALA A 222 10.92 -2.03 -1.03
N THR A 223 9.99 -2.02 -2.00
CA THR A 223 9.95 -2.99 -3.11
C THR A 223 11.29 -3.15 -3.85
N PRO A 224 11.97 -2.09 -4.34
CA PRO A 224 13.23 -2.24 -5.05
C PRO A 224 14.36 -2.77 -4.15
N ARG A 225 14.33 -2.42 -2.86
CA ARG A 225 15.35 -2.85 -1.88
C ARG A 225 15.24 -4.35 -1.60
N LEU A 226 14.01 -4.83 -1.43
CA LEU A 226 13.73 -6.26 -1.28
C LEU A 226 14.01 -7.02 -2.59
N ALA A 227 13.68 -6.44 -3.75
CA ALA A 227 13.94 -7.07 -5.05
C ALA A 227 15.42 -7.37 -5.28
N ARG A 228 16.32 -6.45 -4.90
CA ARG A 228 17.78 -6.66 -4.99
C ARG A 228 18.26 -7.87 -4.20
N ARG A 229 17.62 -8.19 -3.07
CA ARG A 229 17.97 -9.39 -2.26
C ARG A 229 17.63 -10.69 -2.98
N CYS A 230 16.67 -10.64 -3.90
CA CYS A 230 16.21 -11.78 -4.69
C CYS A 230 16.86 -11.85 -6.08
N GLY A 231 17.85 -10.99 -6.39
CA GLY A 231 18.45 -10.91 -7.72
C GLY A 231 17.52 -10.35 -8.81
N VAL A 232 16.39 -9.74 -8.43
CA VAL A 232 15.39 -9.19 -9.35
C VAL A 232 15.65 -7.71 -9.60
N ALA A 233 15.58 -7.25 -10.85
CA ALA A 233 15.76 -5.83 -11.12
C ALA A 233 14.65 -4.95 -10.51
N GLU A 234 15.09 -3.82 -9.98
CA GLU A 234 14.25 -2.85 -9.28
C GLU A 234 13.07 -2.37 -10.12
N VAL A 235 13.33 -2.02 -11.38
CA VAL A 235 12.34 -1.47 -12.31
C VAL A 235 11.25 -2.51 -12.61
N SER A 236 11.62 -3.79 -12.77
CA SER A 236 10.68 -4.89 -12.96
C SER A 236 9.78 -5.07 -11.73
N ALA A 237 10.37 -5.05 -10.54
CA ALA A 237 9.64 -5.20 -9.29
C ALA A 237 8.67 -4.03 -9.05
N LEU A 238 9.10 -2.81 -9.34
CA LEU A 238 8.26 -1.61 -9.20
C LEU A 238 7.18 -1.52 -10.27
N TRP A 239 7.44 -2.02 -11.48
CA TRP A 239 6.43 -2.13 -12.53
C TRP A 239 5.29 -3.09 -12.11
N LEU A 240 5.63 -4.28 -11.61
CA LEU A 240 4.65 -5.27 -11.13
C LEU A 240 3.98 -4.88 -9.82
N GLY A 241 4.72 -4.21 -8.92
CA GLY A 241 4.25 -3.83 -7.59
C GLY A 241 3.60 -2.46 -7.56
N ALA A 242 4.40 -1.39 -7.62
CA ALA A 242 3.94 -0.02 -7.42
C ALA A 242 3.14 0.56 -8.62
N ALA A 243 3.55 0.26 -9.85
CA ALA A 243 2.88 0.75 -11.05
C ALA A 243 1.68 -0.10 -11.48
N ASN A 244 1.34 -1.11 -10.68
CA ASN A 244 0.22 -1.98 -10.91
C ASN A 244 -1.09 -1.19 -10.95
N PRO A 245 -1.91 -1.32 -12.02
CA PRO A 245 -3.20 -0.66 -12.12
C PRO A 245 -4.10 -0.94 -10.91
N LEU A 246 -4.07 -2.14 -10.34
CA LEU A 246 -4.85 -2.47 -9.14
C LEU A 246 -4.41 -1.64 -7.94
N LEU A 247 -3.11 -1.41 -7.76
CA LEU A 247 -2.62 -0.56 -6.69
C LEU A 247 -3.10 0.87 -6.86
N ILE A 248 -2.98 1.41 -8.07
CA ILE A 248 -3.37 2.80 -8.37
C ILE A 248 -4.89 2.98 -8.24
N MET A 249 -5.69 2.08 -8.81
CA MET A 249 -7.16 2.18 -8.78
C MET A 249 -7.72 1.90 -7.40
N HIS A 250 -7.24 0.84 -6.75
CA HIS A 250 -7.83 0.39 -5.49
C HIS A 250 -7.22 1.15 -4.31
N LEU A 251 -5.89 1.16 -4.19
CA LEU A 251 -5.24 1.79 -3.04
C LEU A 251 -5.33 3.31 -3.11
N VAL A 252 -4.86 3.91 -4.21
CA VAL A 252 -4.79 5.38 -4.31
C VAL A 252 -6.16 5.99 -4.57
N ALA A 253 -6.82 5.63 -5.68
CA ALA A 253 -8.09 6.25 -6.04
C ALA A 253 -9.24 5.81 -5.11
N GLY A 254 -9.22 4.56 -4.62
CA GLY A 254 -10.22 4.06 -3.66
C GLY A 254 -9.93 4.39 -2.20
N ILE A 255 -8.75 4.92 -1.87
CA ILE A 255 -8.33 5.27 -0.49
C ILE A 255 -8.35 4.04 0.43
N HIS A 256 -7.83 2.92 -0.06
CA HIS A 256 -7.86 1.65 0.67
C HIS A 256 -6.73 1.55 1.70
N ASN A 257 -7.06 1.20 2.94
CA ASN A 257 -6.12 1.14 4.06
C ASN A 257 -5.07 0.03 3.95
N GLU A 258 -5.26 -0.91 3.01
CA GLU A 258 -4.27 -1.90 2.59
C GLU A 258 -2.95 -1.26 2.17
N ALA A 259 -2.95 -0.02 1.67
CA ALA A 259 -1.70 0.70 1.37
C ALA A 259 -0.80 0.84 2.59
N LEU A 260 -1.38 1.23 3.74
CA LEU A 260 -0.63 1.41 4.98
C LEU A 260 -0.12 0.06 5.49
N MET A 261 -0.98 -0.97 5.47
CA MET A 261 -0.58 -2.34 5.81
C MET A 261 0.60 -2.80 4.95
N LEU A 262 0.46 -2.80 3.62
CA LEU A 262 1.50 -3.26 2.70
C LEU A 262 2.79 -2.44 2.85
N GLY A 263 2.68 -1.12 3.00
CA GLY A 263 3.81 -0.23 3.19
C GLY A 263 4.62 -0.55 4.45
N LEU A 264 3.94 -0.66 5.60
CA LEU A 264 4.57 -1.01 6.88
C LEU A 264 5.16 -2.42 6.84
N MET A 265 4.43 -3.39 6.27
CA MET A 265 4.89 -4.78 6.13
C MET A 265 6.19 -4.87 5.30
N LEU A 266 6.21 -4.25 4.12
CA LEU A 266 7.37 -4.30 3.23
C LEU A 266 8.56 -3.52 3.80
N ALA A 267 8.31 -2.34 4.38
CA ALA A 267 9.37 -1.56 5.02
C ALA A 267 9.95 -2.29 6.23
N GLY A 268 9.08 -2.88 7.06
CA GLY A 268 9.49 -3.67 8.21
C GLY A 268 10.29 -4.92 7.82
N ALA A 269 9.88 -5.64 6.77
CA ALA A 269 10.63 -6.75 6.22
C ALA A 269 12.02 -6.32 5.73
N GLU A 270 12.12 -5.19 5.03
CA GLU A 270 13.41 -4.67 4.56
C GLU A 270 14.34 -4.30 5.72
N PHE A 271 13.85 -3.58 6.75
CA PHE A 271 14.67 -3.27 7.92
C PHE A 271 15.10 -4.54 8.66
N ALA A 272 14.18 -5.48 8.87
CA ALA A 272 14.50 -6.71 9.59
C ALA A 272 15.57 -7.54 8.87
N LEU A 273 15.44 -7.69 7.56
CA LEU A 273 16.40 -8.41 6.73
C LEU A 273 17.75 -7.67 6.62
N ARG A 274 17.78 -6.32 6.66
CA ARG A 274 19.05 -5.56 6.77
C ARG A 274 19.80 -5.91 8.05
N GLY A 275 19.10 -5.94 9.19
CA GLY A 275 19.69 -6.34 10.46
C GLY A 275 20.21 -7.79 10.41
N ILE A 276 19.42 -8.70 9.82
CA ILE A 276 19.79 -10.12 9.67
C ILE A 276 20.94 -10.34 8.68
N ASP A 277 21.19 -9.46 7.71
CA ASP A 277 22.32 -9.65 6.77
C ASP A 277 23.60 -8.95 7.23
N ALA A 278 23.55 -8.09 8.25
CA ALA A 278 24.72 -7.39 8.75
C ALA A 278 25.80 -8.38 9.25
N PRO A 279 27.10 -8.10 9.11
CA PRO A 279 28.18 -9.03 9.53
C PRO A 279 28.07 -9.48 11.00
N ARG A 280 27.61 -8.59 11.87
CA ARG A 280 27.39 -8.83 13.30
C ARG A 280 25.99 -8.35 13.67
N LEU A 281 25.18 -9.22 14.28
CA LEU A 281 23.83 -8.87 14.73
C LEU A 281 23.83 -8.33 16.18
N MET A 282 24.60 -8.95 17.07
CA MET A 282 24.64 -8.60 18.49
C MET A 282 25.72 -7.54 18.76
N PRO A 283 25.40 -6.47 19.50
CA PRO A 283 26.39 -5.45 19.85
C PRO A 283 27.48 -6.03 20.76
N THR A 284 28.69 -5.46 20.70
CA THR A 284 29.81 -5.90 21.55
C THR A 284 29.84 -5.24 22.91
N SER A 285 29.26 -4.05 23.00
CA SER A 285 29.22 -3.23 24.20
C SER A 285 27.79 -2.89 24.58
N TRP A 286 27.59 -2.63 25.88
CA TRP A 286 26.31 -2.15 26.40
C TRP A 286 26.08 -0.65 26.12
N ARG A 287 27.08 0.05 25.55
CA ARG A 287 26.94 1.46 25.17
C ARG A 287 26.16 1.55 23.87
N LEU A 288 25.16 2.40 23.83
CA LEU A 288 24.29 2.57 22.67
C LEU A 288 25.01 3.40 21.59
N ASP A 289 25.76 2.71 20.74
CA ASP A 289 26.55 3.25 19.64
C ASP A 289 26.13 2.62 18.29
N THR A 290 26.91 2.85 17.22
CA THR A 290 26.63 2.31 15.88
C THR A 290 26.61 0.78 15.84
N ASP A 291 27.21 0.07 16.81
CA ASP A 291 27.16 -1.40 16.85
C ASP A 291 25.74 -1.94 17.10
N TRP A 292 24.83 -1.11 17.63
CA TRP A 292 23.43 -1.48 17.85
C TRP A 292 22.58 -1.42 16.58
N GLU A 293 23.06 -0.75 15.52
CA GLU A 293 22.29 -0.50 14.30
C GLU A 293 21.64 -1.78 13.73
N PRO A 294 22.33 -2.93 13.58
CA PRO A 294 21.72 -4.15 13.05
C PRO A 294 20.60 -4.72 13.94
N LEU A 295 20.80 -4.70 15.26
CA LEU A 295 19.80 -5.19 16.20
C LEU A 295 18.58 -4.26 16.23
N LEU A 296 18.80 -2.95 16.22
CA LEU A 296 17.73 -1.95 16.15
C LEU A 296 16.95 -2.03 14.84
N MET A 297 17.62 -2.33 13.72
CA MET A 297 16.95 -2.60 12.45
C MET A 297 16.09 -3.87 12.49
N LEU A 298 16.58 -4.95 13.13
CA LEU A 298 15.79 -6.17 13.34
C LEU A 298 14.55 -5.91 14.20
N ILE A 299 14.75 -5.30 15.36
CA ILE A 299 13.66 -5.00 16.31
C ILE A 299 12.68 -4.01 15.69
N GLY A 300 13.17 -2.91 15.11
CA GLY A 300 12.35 -1.91 14.44
C GLY A 300 11.56 -2.50 13.26
N GLY A 301 12.19 -3.36 12.47
CA GLY A 301 11.53 -4.07 11.37
C GLY A 301 10.42 -5.00 11.85
N ALA A 302 10.66 -5.77 12.92
CA ALA A 302 9.65 -6.63 13.54
C ALA A 302 8.50 -5.81 14.12
N ILE A 303 8.78 -4.68 14.80
CA ILE A 303 7.76 -3.74 15.30
C ILE A 303 6.91 -3.21 14.15
N LEU A 304 7.53 -2.78 13.04
CA LEU A 304 6.79 -2.29 11.86
C LEU A 304 5.87 -3.35 11.25
N ILE A 305 6.31 -4.61 11.17
CA ILE A 305 5.46 -5.72 10.71
C ILE A 305 4.31 -5.96 11.69
N THR A 306 4.56 -5.91 13.00
CA THR A 306 3.49 -6.05 13.99
C THR A 306 2.51 -4.89 13.91
N LEU A 307 2.96 -3.64 13.78
CA LEU A 307 2.11 -2.47 13.56
C LEU A 307 1.29 -2.61 12.26
N SER A 308 1.88 -3.13 11.19
CA SER A 308 1.15 -3.48 9.97
C SER A 308 -0.01 -4.45 10.25
N SER A 309 0.22 -5.47 11.09
CA SER A 309 -0.83 -6.42 11.46
C SER A 309 -1.98 -5.77 12.25
N GLN A 310 -1.68 -4.66 12.94
CA GLN A 310 -2.66 -3.83 13.63
C GLN A 310 -3.40 -2.88 12.68
N VAL A 311 -3.05 -2.85 11.39
CA VAL A 311 -3.95 -2.35 10.33
C VAL A 311 -4.81 -3.50 9.84
N LYS A 312 -4.17 -4.60 9.42
CA LYS A 312 -4.81 -5.84 8.99
C LYS A 312 -3.94 -7.06 9.29
N LEU A 313 -4.52 -8.01 10.01
CA LEU A 313 -3.87 -9.21 10.54
C LEU A 313 -3.03 -10.02 9.54
N PRO A 314 -3.44 -10.23 8.25
CA PRO A 314 -2.69 -11.06 7.32
C PRO A 314 -1.22 -10.66 7.11
N SER A 315 -0.86 -9.39 7.34
CA SER A 315 0.52 -8.94 7.21
C SER A 315 1.48 -9.50 8.27
N LEU A 316 0.96 -10.06 9.37
CA LEU A 316 1.77 -10.72 10.40
C LEU A 316 2.53 -11.94 9.85
N LEU A 317 2.07 -12.54 8.74
CA LEU A 317 2.78 -13.62 8.05
C LEU A 317 4.21 -13.23 7.67
N ALA A 318 4.47 -11.95 7.36
CA ALA A 318 5.82 -11.46 7.07
C ALA A 318 6.78 -11.66 8.26
N LEU A 319 6.29 -11.58 9.50
CA LEU A 319 7.10 -11.82 10.70
C LEU A 319 7.55 -13.29 10.78
N GLY A 320 6.71 -14.22 10.31
CA GLY A 320 7.07 -15.63 10.18
C GLY A 320 8.28 -15.83 9.26
N PHE A 321 8.31 -15.17 8.10
CA PHE A 321 9.44 -15.23 7.19
C PHE A 321 10.71 -14.62 7.79
N VAL A 322 10.60 -13.47 8.45
CA VAL A 322 11.71 -12.84 9.18
C VAL A 322 12.24 -13.75 10.29
N THR A 323 11.35 -14.42 11.01
CA THR A 323 11.70 -15.39 12.06
C THR A 323 12.49 -16.55 11.50
N VAL A 324 12.08 -17.11 10.36
CA VAL A 324 12.80 -18.20 9.69
C VAL A 324 14.17 -17.73 9.20
N ALA A 325 14.27 -16.52 8.64
CA ALA A 325 15.55 -15.95 8.23
C ALA A 325 16.52 -15.76 9.41
N LEU A 326 16.02 -15.26 10.55
CA LEU A 326 16.81 -15.13 11.78
C LEU A 326 17.25 -16.49 12.32
N ALA A 327 16.34 -17.46 12.36
CA ALA A 327 16.64 -18.82 12.79
C ALA A 327 17.71 -19.49 11.92
N TYR A 328 17.64 -19.28 10.61
CA TYR A 328 18.66 -19.74 9.66
C TYR A 328 20.02 -19.12 9.97
N ARG A 329 20.07 -17.80 10.20
CA ARG A 329 21.28 -17.11 10.63
C ARG A 329 21.84 -17.64 11.95
N CYS A 330 20.99 -18.00 12.90
CA CYS A 330 21.38 -18.56 14.19
C CYS A 330 21.77 -20.06 14.14
N GLY A 331 22.01 -20.61 12.96
CA GLY A 331 22.51 -21.97 12.75
C GLY A 331 21.50 -22.94 12.14
N GLY A 332 20.29 -22.50 11.80
CA GLY A 332 19.31 -23.29 11.05
C GLY A 332 18.80 -24.55 11.77
N THR A 333 18.87 -24.58 13.10
CA THR A 333 18.40 -25.71 13.92
C THR A 333 16.98 -25.49 14.42
N LEU A 334 16.29 -26.57 14.81
CA LEU A 334 14.97 -26.47 15.47
C LEU A 334 15.04 -25.60 16.74
N LYS A 335 16.13 -25.70 17.50
CA LYS A 335 16.36 -24.85 18.68
C LYS A 335 16.43 -23.37 18.29
N ALA A 336 17.18 -23.02 17.24
CA ALA A 336 17.26 -21.65 16.74
C ALA A 336 15.90 -21.13 16.27
N LEU A 337 15.09 -21.98 15.62
CA LEU A 337 13.73 -21.64 15.21
C LEU A 337 12.81 -21.37 16.41
N LEU A 338 12.82 -22.25 17.41
CA LEU A 338 12.00 -22.10 18.61
C LEU A 338 12.39 -20.84 19.41
N LEU A 339 13.69 -20.57 19.58
CA LEU A 339 14.16 -19.38 20.28
C LEU A 339 13.83 -18.09 19.53
N SER A 340 14.08 -18.05 18.22
CA SER A 340 13.77 -16.89 17.38
C SER A 340 12.26 -16.65 17.33
N GLY A 341 11.48 -17.71 17.19
CA GLY A 341 10.01 -17.67 17.18
C GLY A 341 9.44 -17.19 18.51
N ALA A 342 9.94 -17.68 19.64
CA ALA A 342 9.53 -17.20 20.97
C ALA A 342 9.86 -15.71 21.15
N ALA A 343 11.05 -15.26 20.76
CA ALA A 343 11.46 -13.86 20.86
C ALA A 343 10.59 -12.94 19.98
N MET A 344 10.37 -13.30 18.71
CA MET A 344 9.54 -12.54 17.79
C MET A 344 8.07 -12.51 18.21
N THR A 345 7.57 -13.63 18.76
CA THR A 345 6.20 -13.71 19.29
C THR A 345 6.03 -12.85 20.53
N ALA A 346 6.98 -12.90 21.46
CA ALA A 346 6.95 -12.06 22.66
C ALA A 346 6.98 -10.56 22.30
N LEU A 347 7.84 -10.17 21.35
CA LEU A 347 7.88 -8.80 20.83
C LEU A 347 6.54 -8.42 20.19
N ALA A 348 5.99 -9.28 19.32
CA ALA A 348 4.73 -9.00 18.65
C ALA A 348 3.58 -8.84 19.65
N LEU A 349 3.47 -9.74 20.64
CA LEU A 349 2.45 -9.64 21.69
C LEU A 349 2.62 -8.37 22.53
N ALA A 350 3.85 -7.96 22.84
CA ALA A 350 4.11 -6.71 23.56
C ALA A 350 3.67 -5.48 22.75
N VAL A 351 3.95 -5.44 21.44
CA VAL A 351 3.51 -4.36 20.55
C VAL A 351 1.98 -4.37 20.40
N MET A 352 1.36 -5.54 20.25
CA MET A 352 -0.10 -5.67 20.19
C MET A 352 -0.75 -5.15 21.47
N ALA A 353 -0.27 -5.59 22.64
CA ALA A 353 -0.78 -5.13 23.93
C ALA A 353 -0.61 -3.63 24.15
N LEU A 354 0.43 -3.02 23.57
CA LEU A 354 0.62 -1.56 23.62
C LEU A 354 -0.40 -0.83 22.74
N VAL A 355 -0.78 -1.41 21.60
CA VAL A 355 -1.60 -0.77 20.57
C VAL A 355 -3.10 -1.03 20.74
N GLY A 356 -3.49 -2.09 21.43
CA GLY A 356 -4.90 -2.38 21.74
C GLY A 356 -5.19 -3.86 21.84
#